data_AF-A0A498H6I0-F1
#
_entry.id   AF-A0A498H6I0-F1
#
_cell.length_a   1.000
_cell.length_b   1.000
_cell.length_c   1.000
_cell.angle_alpha   90.00
_cell.angle_beta   90.00
_cell.angle_gamma   90.00
#
_symmetry.space_group_name_H-M   'P 1'
#
loop_
_entity.id
_entity.type
_entity.pdbx_description
1 polymer ?
#
loop_
_entity_poly.entity_id
_entity_poly.type
_entity_poly.pdbx_seq_one_letter_code
_entity_poly.pdbx_strand_id
1 'polypeptide(L)'
;MFKSKVTALKASKTRIYPSIRLPREYGELIGNNAEVIPTSHEGKQAFLVVLDHESLNSEPKSPLETRVEYLENKFNNLEKSTSEDDKKSGGPAEIRTQDPRRVKAMS
;
A
#
# COMPACT_ATOMS: atom_id res chain seq x y z
N MET A 1 3.80 11.21 -27.32
CA MET A 1 3.30 11.43 -25.95
C MET A 1 3.56 12.88 -25.59
N PHE A 2 2.52 13.65 -25.32
CA PHE A 2 2.62 15.07 -24.96
C PHE A 2 2.18 15.26 -23.52
N LYS A 3 2.95 16.03 -22.75
CA LYS A 3 2.58 16.42 -21.38
C LYS A 3 1.98 17.82 -21.39
N SER A 4 0.88 18.00 -20.66
CA SER A 4 0.21 19.28 -20.50
C SER A 4 -0.20 19.50 -19.06
N LYS A 5 -0.47 20.75 -18.67
CA LYS A 5 -0.91 21.11 -17.32
C LYS A 5 -2.40 21.44 -17.32
N VAL A 6 -3.14 20.87 -16.37
CA VAL A 6 -4.54 21.22 -16.15
C VAL A 6 -4.59 22.58 -15.43
N THR A 7 -5.29 23.53 -16.02
CA THR A 7 -5.38 24.90 -15.51
C THR A 7 -6.82 25.36 -15.40
N ALA A 8 -7.11 26.18 -14.40
CA ALA A 8 -8.38 26.88 -14.30
C ALA A 8 -8.70 27.64 -15.59
N LEU A 9 -9.98 27.69 -15.96
CA LEU A 9 -10.44 28.41 -17.14
C LEU A 9 -10.17 29.91 -16.95
N LYS A 10 -9.08 30.39 -17.53
CA LYS A 10 -8.77 31.82 -17.57
C LYS A 10 -8.96 32.32 -19.00
N ALA A 11 -9.76 33.37 -19.17
CA ALA A 11 -9.88 34.06 -20.44
C ALA A 11 -8.50 34.61 -20.82
N SER A 12 -7.85 33.97 -21.80
CA SER A 12 -6.64 34.51 -22.41
C SER A 12 -7.05 35.24 -23.68
N LYS A 13 -6.66 36.51 -23.79
CA LYS A 13 -6.87 37.32 -24.99
C LYS A 13 -5.93 36.92 -26.16
N THR A 14 -4.99 36.01 -25.91
CA THR A 14 -3.84 35.73 -26.80
C THR A 14 -3.59 34.25 -27.07
N ARG A 15 -4.39 33.32 -26.52
CA ARG A 15 -4.16 31.88 -26.72
C ARG A 15 -4.77 31.42 -28.05
N ILE A 16 -3.91 31.04 -29.01
CA ILE A 16 -4.27 30.61 -30.38
C ILE A 16 -4.19 29.08 -30.53
N TYR A 17 -4.49 28.33 -29.47
CA TYR A 17 -4.40 26.87 -29.48
C TYR A 17 -5.70 26.23 -29.04
N PRO A 18 -6.04 25.03 -29.57
CA PRO A 18 -7.23 24.30 -29.15
C PRO A 18 -7.18 24.04 -27.63
N SER A 19 -8.31 24.24 -26.97
CA SER A 19 -8.46 23.98 -25.54
C SER A 19 -9.59 22.98 -25.33
N ILE A 20 -9.31 21.94 -24.54
CA ILE A 20 -10.31 20.95 -24.11
C ILE A 20 -10.85 21.43 -22.77
N ARG A 21 -12.17 21.52 -22.63
CA ARG A 21 -12.85 21.91 -21.40
C ARG A 21 -13.35 20.66 -20.70
N LEU A 22 -12.93 20.47 -19.45
CA LEU A 22 -13.44 19.41 -18.58
C LEU A 22 -14.69 19.90 -17.84
N PRO A 23 -15.60 18.99 -17.46
CA PRO A 23 -16.71 19.29 -16.55
C PRO A 23 -16.23 19.88 -15.22
N ARG A 24 -17.11 20.63 -14.55
CA ARG A 24 -16.77 21.31 -13.29
C ARG A 24 -16.38 20.35 -12.15
N GLU A 25 -16.89 19.13 -12.19
CA GLU A 25 -16.59 18.06 -11.22
C GLU A 25 -15.09 17.74 -11.13
N TYR A 26 -14.34 17.97 -12.21
CA TYR A 26 -12.90 17.74 -12.27
C TYR A 26 -12.06 18.94 -11.79
N GLY A 27 -12.65 19.87 -11.05
CA GLY A 27 -11.96 21.06 -10.54
C GLY A 27 -10.76 20.74 -9.65
N GLU A 28 -10.79 19.59 -8.95
CA GLU A 28 -9.70 19.11 -8.09
C GLU A 28 -8.42 18.76 -8.86
N LEU A 29 -8.54 18.50 -10.18
CA LEU A 29 -7.39 18.19 -11.03
C LEU A 29 -6.59 19.44 -11.45
N ILE A 30 -7.03 20.65 -11.10
CA ILE A 30 -6.31 21.88 -11.44
C ILE A 30 -4.94 21.87 -10.77
N GLY A 31 -3.88 22.01 -11.58
CA GLY A 31 -2.50 21.93 -11.12
C GLY A 31 -1.82 20.62 -11.50
N ASN A 32 -2.59 19.55 -11.74
CA ASN A 32 -2.07 18.24 -12.13
C ASN A 32 -1.56 18.25 -13.57
N ASN A 33 -0.76 17.22 -13.89
CA ASN A 33 -0.32 16.95 -15.25
C ASN A 33 -1.34 16.05 -15.95
N ALA A 34 -1.48 16.27 -17.25
CA ALA A 34 -2.24 15.45 -18.17
C ALA A 34 -1.30 14.90 -19.23
N GLU A 35 -1.47 13.63 -19.57
CA GLU A 35 -0.80 13.00 -20.68
C GLU A 35 -1.75 12.92 -21.88
N VAL A 36 -1.27 13.34 -23.04
CA VAL A 36 -2.01 13.28 -24.31
C VAL A 36 -1.30 12.32 -25.25
N ILE A 37 -2.00 11.25 -25.60
CA ILE A 37 -1.49 10.15 -26.42
C ILE A 37 -2.26 10.14 -27.74
N PRO A 38 -1.59 10.34 -28.89
CA PRO A 38 -2.21 10.17 -30.20
C PRO A 38 -2.69 8.73 -30.38
N THR A 39 -3.89 8.55 -30.89
CA THR A 39 -4.51 7.24 -31.14
C THR A 39 -5.41 7.30 -32.38
N SER A 40 -6.09 6.19 -32.69
CA SER A 40 -7.06 6.08 -33.77
C SER A 40 -8.36 5.49 -33.24
N HIS A 41 -9.49 6.06 -33.64
CA HIS A 41 -10.83 5.53 -33.35
C HIS A 41 -11.62 5.50 -34.66
N GLU A 42 -12.11 4.32 -35.05
CA GLU A 42 -12.86 4.13 -36.31
C GLU A 42 -12.10 4.67 -37.55
N GLY A 43 -10.76 4.49 -37.57
CA GLY A 43 -9.91 4.95 -38.67
C GLY A 43 -9.65 6.46 -38.71
N LYS A 44 -10.12 7.22 -37.71
CA LYS A 44 -9.87 8.66 -37.57
C LYS A 44 -8.85 8.94 -36.49
N GLN A 45 -8.07 10.01 -36.67
CA GLN A 45 -7.14 10.47 -35.64
C GLN A 45 -7.93 10.88 -34.39
N ALA A 46 -7.52 10.32 -33.26
CA ALA A 46 -8.07 10.60 -31.95
C ALA A 46 -6.91 10.87 -30.97
N PHE A 47 -7.26 11.36 -29.78
CA PHE A 47 -6.31 11.56 -28.70
C PHE A 47 -6.90 11.01 -27.41
N LEU A 48 -6.15 10.15 -26.74
CA LEU A 48 -6.45 9.73 -25.38
C LEU A 48 -5.83 10.75 -24.42
N VAL A 49 -6.65 11.34 -23.56
CA VAL A 49 -6.20 12.24 -22.50
C VAL A 49 -6.28 11.50 -21.19
N VAL A 50 -5.12 11.21 -20.61
CA VAL A 50 -5.00 10.58 -19.29
C VAL A 50 -4.76 11.69 -18.28
N LEU A 51 -5.59 11.75 -17.25
CA LEU A 51 -5.45 12.68 -16.15
C LEU A 51 -4.95 11.88 -14.95
N ASP A 52 -3.88 12.35 -14.32
CA ASP A 52 -3.47 11.82 -13.02
C ASP A 52 -4.52 12.24 -11.99
N HIS A 53 -5.56 11.43 -11.89
CA HIS A 53 -6.47 11.42 -10.79
C HIS A 53 -5.91 10.36 -9.84
N GLU A 54 -5.10 10.77 -8.86
CA GLU A 54 -4.98 9.97 -7.64
C GLU A 54 -6.35 10.02 -6.99
N SER A 55 -7.27 9.18 -7.47
CA SER A 55 -8.52 8.97 -6.80
C SER A 55 -8.19 8.47 -5.40
N LEU A 56 -8.75 9.15 -4.41
CA LEU A 56 -9.09 8.60 -3.09
C LEU A 56 -10.01 7.36 -3.18
N ASN A 57 -9.94 6.59 -4.26
CA ASN A 57 -10.56 5.31 -4.41
C ASN A 57 -9.48 4.29 -4.07
N SER A 58 -9.55 3.75 -2.85
CA SER A 58 -9.11 2.37 -2.66
C SER A 58 -9.77 1.56 -3.77
N GLU A 59 -9.01 1.04 -4.72
CA GLU A 59 -9.51 -0.06 -5.51
C GLU A 59 -10.03 -1.12 -4.52
N PRO A 60 -11.24 -1.66 -4.70
CA PRO A 60 -11.65 -2.80 -3.88
C PRO A 60 -10.59 -3.87 -4.11
N LYS A 61 -9.80 -4.15 -3.07
CA LYS A 61 -8.68 -5.10 -3.12
C LYS A 61 -9.12 -6.32 -3.90
N SER A 62 -8.39 -6.65 -4.97
CA SER A 62 -8.76 -7.76 -5.80
C SER A 62 -8.91 -9.03 -4.93
N PRO A 63 -9.74 -10.01 -5.31
CA PRO A 63 -9.85 -11.26 -4.55
C PRO A 63 -8.49 -11.95 -4.33
N LEU A 64 -7.52 -11.70 -5.21
CA LEU A 64 -6.14 -12.17 -5.08
C LEU A 64 -5.38 -11.39 -4.01
N GLU A 65 -5.44 -10.06 -4.00
CA GLU A 65 -4.81 -9.22 -2.96
C GLU A 65 -5.33 -9.55 -1.57
N THR A 66 -6.65 -9.77 -1.43
CA THR A 66 -7.24 -10.14 -0.14
C THR A 66 -6.75 -11.52 0.34
N ARG A 67 -6.57 -12.46 -0.59
CA ARG A 67 -6.01 -13.79 -0.27
C ARG A 67 -4.53 -13.71 0.11
N VAL A 68 -3.76 -12.86 -0.55
CA VAL A 68 -2.35 -12.62 -0.22
C VAL A 68 -2.24 -12.03 1.18
N GLU A 69 -2.99 -10.98 1.48
CA GLU A 69 -3.01 -10.34 2.81
C GLU A 69 -3.43 -11.31 3.93
N TYR A 70 -4.41 -12.18 3.67
CA TYR A 70 -4.79 -13.25 4.62
C TYR A 70 -3.64 -14.24 4.87
N LEU A 71 -2.94 -14.66 3.81
CA LEU A 71 -1.83 -15.60 3.92
C LEU A 71 -0.63 -14.98 4.64
N GLU A 72 -0.30 -13.72 4.35
CA GLU A 72 0.76 -12.97 5.02
C GLU A 72 0.49 -12.84 6.52
N ASN A 73 -0.74 -12.45 6.89
CA ASN A 73 -1.14 -12.38 8.29
C ASN A 73 -1.08 -13.73 8.99
N LYS A 74 -1.51 -14.80 8.32
CA LYS A 74 -1.44 -16.16 8.87
C LYS A 74 0.01 -16.61 9.07
N PHE A 75 0.89 -16.31 8.13
CA PHE A 75 2.31 -16.63 8.22
C PHE A 75 2.99 -15.88 9.37
N ASN A 76 2.76 -14.58 9.49
CA ASN A 76 3.31 -13.75 10.57
C ASN A 76 2.85 -14.20 11.96
N ASN A 77 1.60 -14.64 12.08
CA ASN A 77 1.10 -15.18 13.35
C ASN A 77 1.74 -16.54 13.70
N LEU A 78 1.99 -17.37 12.69
CA LEU A 78 2.65 -18.66 12.87
C LEU A 78 4.11 -18.47 13.31
N GLU A 79 4.84 -17.56 12.66
CA GLU A 79 6.21 -17.20 13.01
C GLU A 79 6.32 -16.72 14.47
N LYS A 80 5.39 -15.85 14.89
CA LYS A 80 5.30 -15.42 16.29
C LYS A 80 5.08 -16.59 17.24
N SER A 81 4.15 -17.50 16.94
CA SER A 81 3.90 -18.67 17.80
C SER A 81 5.12 -19.59 17.92
N THR A 82 5.86 -19.83 16.84
CA THR A 82 7.08 -20.65 16.89
C THR A 82 8.22 -19.98 17.66
N SER A 83 8.27 -18.64 17.67
CA SER A 83 9.29 -17.90 18.44
C SER A 83 8.99 -17.86 19.95
N GLU A 84 7.74 -18.10 20.36
CA GLU A 84 7.33 -18.13 21.76
C GLU A 84 7.53 -19.50 22.41
N ASP A 85 7.46 -20.58 21.63
CA ASP A 85 7.66 -21.95 22.14
C ASP A 85 9.13 -22.23 22.53
N ASP A 86 10.11 -21.56 21.92
CA ASP A 86 11.53 -21.69 22.28
C ASP A 86 11.87 -21.05 23.66
N LYS A 87 11.02 -20.17 24.19
CA LYS A 87 11.25 -19.50 25.50
C LYS A 87 10.69 -20.26 26.70
N LYS A 88 10.06 -21.42 26.50
CA LYS A 88 9.53 -22.28 27.58
C LYS A 88 10.21 -23.64 27.67
N SER A 89 11.50 -23.76 27.32
CA SER A 89 12.30 -24.90 27.77
C SER A 89 12.86 -24.65 29.17
N GLY A 90 11.97 -24.66 30.17
CA GLY A 90 12.39 -24.90 31.54
C GLY A 90 12.94 -26.32 31.62
N GLY A 91 14.27 -26.46 31.55
CA GLY A 91 14.95 -27.74 31.73
C GLY A 91 14.51 -28.43 33.03
N PRO A 92 14.65 -29.76 33.12
CA PRO A 92 14.17 -30.53 34.27
C PRO A 92 14.75 -29.95 35.56
N ALA A 93 13.89 -29.75 36.56
CA ALA A 93 14.27 -29.15 37.83
C ALA A 93 15.45 -29.91 38.45
N GLU A 94 16.52 -29.18 38.76
CA GLU A 94 17.73 -29.72 39.38
C GLU A 94 17.38 -30.34 40.75
N ILE A 95 17.52 -31.65 40.87
CA ILE A 95 17.27 -32.37 42.13
C ILE A 95 18.38 -31.99 43.11
N ARG A 96 18.11 -31.04 44.00
CA ARG A 96 18.99 -30.71 45.13
C ARG A 96 18.98 -31.84 46.16
N THR A 97 19.90 -32.78 46.04
CA THR A 97 20.24 -33.67 47.16
C THR A 97 20.92 -32.84 48.26
N GLN A 98 20.39 -32.90 49.48
CA GLN A 98 21.05 -32.24 50.61
C GLN A 98 22.42 -32.85 50.85
N ASP A 99 23.45 -32.01 50.98
CA ASP A 99 24.80 -32.44 51.33
C ASP A 99 24.77 -33.08 52.73
N PRO A 100 25.10 -34.38 52.87
CA PRO A 100 25.09 -35.08 54.16
C PRO A 100 26.08 -34.50 55.18
N ARG A 101 27.00 -33.62 54.77
CA ARG A 101 27.87 -32.87 55.70
C ARG A 101 27.17 -31.71 56.41
N ARG A 102 25.94 -31.36 56.00
CA ARG A 102 25.14 -30.28 56.61
C ARG A 102 24.24 -30.78 57.75
N VAL A 103 24.65 -31.81 58.48
CA VAL A 103 23.96 -32.25 59.69
C VAL A 103 24.43 -31.39 60.87
N LYS A 104 23.54 -30.56 61.40
CA LYS A 104 23.76 -29.87 62.66
C LYS A 104 23.61 -30.89 63.78
N ALA A 105 24.70 -31.27 64.45
CA ALA A 105 24.62 -32.03 65.68
C ALA A 105 23.86 -31.20 66.72
N MET A 106 22.71 -31.71 67.17
CA MET A 106 21.99 -31.15 68.32
C MET A 106 22.46 -31.92 69.55
N SER A 107 22.96 -31.20 70.55
CA SER A 107 23.28 -31.70 71.89
C SER A 107 22.28 -31.16 72.89
#